data_AF-T4VG61-F1
#
_entry.id   AF-T4VG61-F1
#
_cell.length_a   1.000
_cell.length_b   1.000
_cell.length_c   1.000
_cell.angle_alpha   90.00
_cell.angle_beta   90.00
_cell.angle_gamma   90.00
#
_symmetry.space_group_name_H-M   'P 1'
#
loop_
_entity.id
_entity.type
_entity.pdbx_description
1 polymer ?
#
loop_
_entity_poly.entity_id
_entity_poly.type
_entity_poly.pdbx_seq_one_letter_code
_entity_poly.pdbx_strand_id
1 'polypeptide(L)'
;MEKKKPLVLISRCIEHEHCRYDGSMVKDKFIEKLKEHVDFIDVCPEMEIGLKCPREALRLVKKEEKILLLNSKTGEDFTLNMNDFSNSFLNSIEDKKINGVILKSKSPSCAIKDCKIYNDFGKVAPLPKKVSGLFAGDLIESFKDIAIEDEGRLSNFNIREHFLTRIFVDLDFENVINKNSVKSLIDFQSDYKYLLMAYSPSKQKELGRIVAKANKKNIEDSLLEYKTILRSALSNRTNKGRNVNMLLHLLGYFSDSLSKEEKSFFLDSLQMYQEEKVPFLVPLSIIKSWSLRFNNEYLLRQKIFKVFPTDLLELKDSGK
;
A
#
# COMPACT_ATOMS: atom_id res chain seq x y z
N MET A 1 -11.92 20.93 -12.40
CA MET A 1 -11.28 20.65 -11.10
C MET A 1 -10.23 19.59 -11.33
N GLU A 2 -8.99 19.88 -10.98
CA GLU A 2 -7.90 18.91 -11.05
C GLU A 2 -8.20 17.73 -10.11
N LYS A 3 -8.08 16.51 -10.62
CA LYS A 3 -8.39 15.30 -9.87
C LYS A 3 -7.25 15.05 -8.88
N LYS A 4 -7.51 15.16 -7.58
CA LYS A 4 -6.50 14.83 -6.56
C LYS A 4 -5.99 13.40 -6.76
N LYS A 5 -4.68 13.23 -6.64
CA LYS A 5 -3.97 11.96 -6.78
C LYS A 5 -3.35 11.56 -5.43
N PRO A 6 -3.10 10.27 -5.17
CA PRO A 6 -2.35 9.86 -3.99
C PRO A 6 -0.94 10.41 -4.05
N LEU A 7 -0.40 10.84 -2.92
CA LEU A 7 1.00 11.24 -2.78
C LEU A 7 1.82 10.03 -2.35
N VAL A 8 2.81 9.66 -3.17
CA VAL A 8 3.64 8.47 -2.97
C VAL A 8 5.11 8.87 -2.85
N LEU A 9 5.75 8.49 -1.74
CA LEU A 9 7.19 8.60 -1.59
C LEU A 9 7.87 7.47 -2.36
N ILE A 10 8.86 7.77 -3.20
CA ILE A 10 9.55 6.75 -4.01
C ILE A 10 11.08 6.87 -3.88
N SER A 11 11.79 5.74 -3.89
CA SER A 11 13.24 5.78 -4.06
C SER A 11 13.59 6.36 -5.42
N ARG A 12 14.34 7.48 -5.46
CA ARG A 12 14.65 8.24 -6.68
C ARG A 12 15.31 7.42 -7.79
N CYS A 13 15.99 6.33 -7.44
CA CYS A 13 16.57 5.43 -8.42
C CYS A 13 15.56 4.64 -9.25
N ILE A 14 14.27 4.69 -8.92
CA ILE A 14 13.19 4.01 -9.63
C ILE A 14 12.50 5.03 -10.54
N GLU A 15 12.69 4.91 -11.86
CA GLU A 15 12.01 5.74 -12.89
C GLU A 15 12.20 7.27 -12.83
N HIS A 16 13.12 7.79 -11.99
CA HIS A 16 13.38 9.24 -11.85
C HIS A 16 14.83 9.62 -12.18
N GLU A 17 15.83 9.10 -11.46
CA GLU A 17 17.23 9.51 -11.64
C GLU A 17 18.23 8.34 -11.66
N HIS A 18 19.35 8.55 -12.35
CA HIS A 18 20.54 7.69 -12.37
C HIS A 18 21.38 7.84 -11.08
N CYS A 19 20.78 7.58 -9.92
CA CYS A 19 21.41 7.82 -8.61
C CYS A 19 21.87 6.56 -7.85
N ARG A 20 21.83 5.37 -8.49
CA ARG A 20 22.39 4.14 -7.90
C ARG A 20 23.90 4.21 -7.81
N TYR A 21 24.50 3.39 -6.93
CA TYR A 21 25.95 3.32 -6.76
C TYR A 21 26.71 3.07 -8.08
N ASP A 22 26.10 2.33 -9.01
CA ASP A 22 26.63 2.02 -10.33
C ASP A 22 26.26 3.03 -11.43
N GLY A 23 25.62 4.16 -11.09
CA GLY A 23 25.13 5.14 -12.06
C GLY A 23 23.90 4.71 -12.86
N SER A 24 23.29 3.57 -12.52
CA SER A 24 22.09 3.09 -13.21
C SER A 24 20.80 3.65 -12.62
N MET A 25 19.72 3.55 -13.39
CA MET A 25 18.34 3.78 -12.97
C MET A 25 17.56 2.47 -13.14
N VAL A 26 16.64 2.19 -12.22
CA VAL A 26 15.72 1.07 -12.31
C VAL A 26 14.53 1.47 -13.16
N LYS A 27 14.26 0.71 -14.22
CA LYS A 27 13.05 0.84 -15.02
C LYS A 27 12.01 -0.18 -14.59
N ASP A 28 10.79 0.25 -14.33
CA ASP A 28 9.64 -0.53 -13.94
C ASP A 28 8.38 -0.03 -14.67
N LYS A 29 7.82 -0.90 -15.53
CA LYS A 29 6.64 -0.58 -16.35
C LYS A 29 5.40 -0.21 -15.54
N PHE A 30 5.22 -0.82 -14.37
CA PHE A 30 4.08 -0.52 -13.52
C PHE A 30 4.24 0.87 -12.88
N ILE A 31 5.44 1.20 -12.41
CA ILE A 31 5.72 2.53 -11.85
C ILE A 31 5.55 3.62 -12.90
N GLU A 32 6.02 3.38 -14.13
CA GLU A 32 5.82 4.31 -15.24
C GLU A 32 4.33 4.61 -15.47
N LYS A 33 3.50 3.57 -15.49
CA LYS A 33 2.05 3.70 -15.61
C LYS A 33 1.40 4.37 -14.39
N LEU A 34 1.97 4.17 -13.20
CA LEU A 34 1.47 4.76 -11.96
C LEU A 34 1.61 6.30 -11.96
N LYS A 35 2.58 6.87 -12.68
CA LYS A 35 2.82 8.33 -12.81
C LYS A 35 1.57 9.12 -13.24
N GLU A 36 0.70 8.52 -14.06
CA GLU A 36 -0.53 9.19 -14.49
C GLU A 36 -1.57 9.31 -13.36
N HIS A 37 -1.44 8.52 -12.30
CA HIS A 37 -2.46 8.33 -11.28
C HIS A 37 -2.03 8.73 -9.87
N VAL A 38 -0.74 8.93 -9.61
CA VAL A 38 -0.17 9.38 -8.33
C VAL A 38 0.76 10.58 -8.53
N ASP A 39 0.97 11.35 -7.47
CA ASP A 39 2.04 12.34 -7.41
C ASP A 39 3.21 11.75 -6.63
N PHE A 40 4.43 11.89 -7.16
CA PHE A 40 5.63 11.36 -6.52
C PHE A 40 6.39 12.44 -5.75
N ILE A 41 6.84 12.07 -4.55
CA ILE A 41 7.99 12.70 -3.89
C ILE A 41 9.10 11.68 -3.96
N ASP A 42 10.23 12.01 -4.58
CA ASP A 42 11.36 11.11 -4.63
C ASP A 42 12.42 11.44 -3.56
N VAL A 43 13.17 10.42 -3.15
CA VAL A 43 14.30 10.58 -2.23
C VAL A 43 15.40 9.57 -2.54
N CYS A 44 16.66 10.02 -2.50
CA CYS A 44 17.81 9.12 -2.47
C CYS A 44 18.66 9.41 -1.23
N PRO A 45 18.42 8.70 -0.10
CA PRO A 45 19.11 8.99 1.16
C PRO A 45 20.64 9.01 1.01
N GLU A 46 21.18 8.12 0.18
CA GLU A 46 22.62 8.04 -0.10
C GLU A 46 23.17 9.31 -0.80
N MET A 47 22.42 9.92 -1.73
CA MET A 47 22.84 11.18 -2.36
C MET A 47 22.69 12.36 -1.40
N GLU A 48 21.63 12.37 -0.59
CA GLU A 48 21.34 13.46 0.35
C GLU A 48 22.36 13.53 1.51
N ILE A 49 23.00 12.41 1.86
CA ILE A 49 24.14 12.41 2.79
C ILE A 49 25.48 12.80 2.14
N GLY A 50 25.47 13.26 0.89
CA GLY A 50 26.64 13.82 0.19
C GLY A 50 27.46 12.82 -0.63
N LEU A 51 26.98 11.59 -0.84
CA LEU A 51 27.69 10.65 -1.71
C LEU A 51 27.49 11.01 -3.19
N LYS A 52 28.55 10.82 -3.97
CA LYS A 52 28.52 11.06 -5.42
C LYS A 52 27.83 9.90 -6.17
N CYS A 53 27.61 10.09 -7.46
CA CYS A 53 27.18 9.04 -8.37
C CYS A 53 28.06 9.07 -9.64
N PRO A 54 28.71 7.94 -10.02
CA PRO A 54 28.77 6.66 -9.32
C PRO A 54 29.59 6.74 -8.02
N ARG A 55 29.46 5.71 -7.16
CA ARG A 55 30.15 5.58 -5.87
C ARG A 55 30.40 4.11 -5.51
N GLU A 56 31.28 3.90 -4.55
CA GLU A 56 31.40 2.59 -3.90
C GLU A 56 30.10 2.28 -3.15
N ALA A 57 29.67 1.01 -3.20
CA ALA A 57 28.43 0.61 -2.55
C ALA A 57 28.54 0.74 -1.02
N LEU A 58 27.45 1.09 -0.36
CA LEU A 58 27.35 0.96 1.10
C LEU A 58 26.88 -0.45 1.48
N ARG A 59 27.02 -0.80 2.75
CA ARG A 59 26.49 -2.03 3.32
C ARG A 59 26.19 -1.87 4.81
N LEU A 60 25.30 -2.71 5.31
CA LEU A 60 25.05 -2.80 6.75
C LEU A 60 26.01 -3.80 7.39
N VAL A 61 26.68 -3.39 8.46
CA VAL A 61 27.60 -4.21 9.23
C VAL A 61 27.09 -4.33 10.66
N LYS A 62 26.99 -5.56 11.18
CA LYS A 62 26.67 -5.81 12.59
C LYS A 62 27.98 -5.80 13.39
N LYS A 63 28.16 -4.81 14.25
CA LYS A 63 29.22 -4.80 15.27
C LYS A 63 28.54 -4.82 16.65
N GLU A 64 28.78 -5.89 17.40
CA GLU A 64 28.11 -6.14 18.68
C GLU A 64 26.58 -6.06 18.52
N GLU A 65 25.89 -5.21 19.28
CA GLU A 65 24.44 -5.00 19.19
C GLU A 65 24.03 -3.82 18.30
N LYS A 66 24.97 -3.22 17.56
CA LYS A 66 24.71 -2.08 16.67
C LYS A 66 24.80 -2.46 15.18
N ILE A 67 23.97 -1.81 14.38
CA ILE A 67 24.03 -1.87 12.91
C ILE A 67 24.65 -0.58 12.42
N LEU A 68 25.74 -0.70 11.66
CA LEU A 68 26.46 0.43 11.07
C LEU A 68 26.27 0.43 9.55
N LEU A 69 26.15 1.61 8.94
CA LEU A 69 26.16 1.81 7.50
C LEU A 69 27.57 2.18 7.06
N LEU A 70 28.30 1.21 6.52
CA LEU A 70 29.69 1.39 6.12
C LEU A 70 29.86 1.39 4.61
N ASN A 71 30.84 2.14 4.13
CA ASN A 71 31.38 1.95 2.79
C ASN A 71 31.91 0.51 2.66
N SER A 72 31.45 -0.18 1.62
CA SER A 72 31.74 -1.60 1.41
C SER A 72 33.22 -1.93 1.23
N LYS A 73 34.04 -0.95 0.84
CA LYS A 73 35.47 -1.12 0.55
C LYS A 73 36.36 -0.42 1.56
N THR A 74 36.09 0.85 1.88
CA THR A 74 36.94 1.66 2.76
C THR A 74 36.61 1.48 4.24
N GLY A 75 35.42 0.99 4.58
CA GLY A 75 34.96 0.88 5.96
C GLY A 75 34.56 2.21 6.61
N GLU A 76 34.56 3.31 5.84
CA GLU A 76 34.09 4.63 6.28
C GLU A 76 32.63 4.54 6.75
N ASP A 77 32.34 5.16 7.90
CA ASP A 77 31.06 5.06 8.60
C ASP A 77 30.14 6.25 8.27
N PHE A 78 28.98 5.96 7.70
CA PHE A 78 27.95 6.93 7.32
C PHE A 78 26.68 6.81 8.19
N THR A 79 26.74 6.06 9.30
CA THR A 79 25.58 5.79 10.15
C THR A 79 24.97 7.07 10.70
N LEU A 80 25.79 7.98 11.26
CA LEU A 80 25.31 9.24 11.81
C LEU A 80 24.71 10.13 10.72
N ASN A 81 25.40 10.29 9.59
CA ASN A 81 24.89 11.07 8.46
C ASN A 81 23.52 10.57 7.99
N MET A 82 23.36 9.24 7.89
CA MET A 82 22.10 8.62 7.48
C MET A 82 20.99 8.85 8.50
N ASN A 83 21.26 8.66 9.79
CA ASN A 83 20.25 8.86 10.85
C ASN A 83 19.83 10.34 10.96
N ASP A 84 20.78 11.28 10.87
CA ASP A 84 20.51 12.72 10.90
C ASP A 84 19.65 13.13 9.69
N PHE A 85 20.00 12.62 8.51
CA PHE A 85 19.21 12.83 7.30
C PHE A 85 17.80 12.23 7.42
N SER A 86 17.68 10.98 7.87
CA SER A 86 16.38 10.32 8.07
C SER A 86 15.48 11.18 8.95
N ASN A 87 15.96 11.59 10.13
CA ASN A 87 15.19 12.39 11.07
C ASN A 87 14.76 13.73 10.46
N SER A 88 15.68 14.44 9.82
CA SER A 88 15.38 15.73 9.17
C SER A 88 14.36 15.58 8.03
N PHE A 89 14.55 14.59 7.16
CA PHE A 89 13.69 14.35 6.02
C PHE A 89 12.29 13.92 6.44
N LEU A 90 12.17 12.97 7.37
CA LEU A 90 10.88 12.45 7.84
C LEU A 90 10.06 13.56 8.51
N ASN A 91 10.68 14.43 9.31
CA ASN A 91 10.04 15.61 9.87
C ASN A 91 9.56 16.58 8.77
N SER A 92 10.35 16.76 7.70
CA SER A 92 10.00 17.68 6.59
C SER A 92 8.80 17.21 5.74
N ILE A 93 8.45 15.92 5.82
CA ILE A 93 7.37 15.31 5.04
C ILE A 93 6.18 14.85 5.89
N GLU A 94 6.24 15.01 7.21
CA GLU A 94 5.19 14.60 8.14
C GLU A 94 3.83 15.23 7.78
N ASP A 95 3.84 16.52 7.45
CA ASP A 95 2.65 17.28 7.07
C ASP A 95 2.17 17.03 5.62
N LYS A 96 2.96 16.38 4.78
CA LYS A 96 2.67 16.24 3.34
C LYS A 96 1.55 15.25 3.02
N LYS A 97 0.99 14.55 4.01
CA LYS A 97 -0.10 13.56 3.83
C LYS A 97 0.28 12.45 2.83
N ILE A 98 1.37 11.75 3.13
CA ILE A 98 1.83 10.63 2.29
C ILE A 98 0.83 9.46 2.40
N ASN A 99 0.37 8.97 1.26
CA ASN A 99 -0.57 7.84 1.17
C ASN A 99 0.15 6.50 1.02
N GLY A 100 1.33 6.49 0.39
CA GLY A 100 2.12 5.27 0.20
C GLY A 100 3.60 5.52 -0.02
N VAL A 101 4.39 4.45 0.05
CA VAL A 101 5.85 4.46 -0.06
C VAL A 101 6.30 3.29 -0.92
N ILE A 102 7.16 3.57 -1.90
CA ILE A 102 7.76 2.59 -2.80
C ILE A 102 9.29 2.69 -2.68
N LEU A 103 9.92 1.70 -2.04
CA LEU A 103 11.36 1.75 -1.79
C LEU A 103 12.14 0.76 -2.64
N LYS A 104 13.42 1.06 -2.88
CA LYS A 104 14.33 0.16 -3.59
C LYS A 104 14.68 -1.07 -2.75
N SER A 105 14.33 -2.25 -3.25
CA SER A 105 14.70 -3.54 -2.65
C SER A 105 16.22 -3.72 -2.49
N LYS A 106 16.65 -4.42 -1.43
CA LYS A 106 18.05 -4.79 -1.13
C LYS A 106 19.04 -3.63 -0.90
N SER A 107 18.59 -2.37 -0.93
CA SER A 107 19.43 -1.21 -0.61
C SER A 107 19.76 -1.16 0.90
N PRO A 108 21.00 -0.83 1.29
CA PRO A 108 21.37 -0.65 2.69
C PRO A 108 20.71 0.56 3.36
N SER A 109 20.18 1.50 2.58
CA SER A 109 19.40 2.64 3.08
C SER A 109 17.90 2.40 2.93
N CYS A 110 17.44 1.92 1.76
CA CYS A 110 16.01 1.91 1.42
C CYS A 110 15.31 0.55 1.54
N ALA A 111 16.00 -0.57 1.72
CA ALA A 111 15.32 -1.87 1.73
C ALA A 111 14.31 -1.96 2.89
N ILE A 112 13.10 -2.43 2.61
CA ILE A 112 12.06 -2.57 3.64
C ILE A 112 12.42 -3.67 4.64
N LYS A 113 12.98 -4.80 4.16
CA LYS A 113 13.29 -5.96 5.01
C LYS A 113 14.33 -6.93 4.45
N ASP A 114 14.78 -6.71 3.22
CA ASP A 114 15.58 -7.67 2.48
C ASP A 114 17.03 -7.23 2.25
N CYS A 115 17.52 -6.23 3.01
CA CYS A 115 18.93 -5.87 3.00
C CYS A 115 19.78 -6.95 3.65
N LYS A 116 20.92 -7.24 3.02
CA LYS A 116 21.97 -8.09 3.59
C LYS A 116 22.72 -7.33 4.68
N ILE A 117 23.10 -8.07 5.71
CA ILE A 117 23.99 -7.57 6.78
C ILE A 117 25.26 -8.41 6.80
N TYR A 118 26.38 -7.80 7.18
CA TYR A 118 27.71 -8.40 7.13
C TYR A 118 28.39 -8.29 8.51
N ASN A 119 29.41 -9.11 8.77
CA ASN A 119 30.23 -8.97 9.98
C ASN A 119 31.30 -7.87 9.85
N ASP A 120 31.68 -7.50 8.62
CA ASP A 120 32.68 -6.46 8.37
C ASP A 120 32.57 -5.83 6.97
N PHE A 121 33.41 -4.83 6.68
CA PHE A 121 33.64 -4.32 5.32
C PHE A 121 34.58 -5.25 4.52
N GLY A 122 34.75 -4.98 3.22
CA GLY A 122 35.62 -5.78 2.34
C GLY A 122 34.97 -7.07 1.81
N LYS A 123 35.78 -8.10 1.53
CA LYS A 123 35.30 -9.37 0.96
C LYS A 123 34.89 -10.36 2.08
N VAL A 124 33.71 -10.13 2.65
CA VAL A 124 33.11 -11.00 3.66
C VAL A 124 31.73 -11.51 3.21
N ALA A 125 31.39 -12.73 3.61
CA ALA A 125 30.07 -13.30 3.35
C ALA A 125 28.99 -12.57 4.18
N PRO A 126 27.77 -12.39 3.63
CA PRO A 126 26.66 -11.86 4.40
C PRO A 126 26.22 -12.85 5.48
N LEU A 127 25.72 -12.32 6.59
CA LEU A 127 25.02 -13.09 7.60
C LEU A 127 23.70 -13.66 7.04
N PRO A 128 23.19 -14.77 7.60
CA PRO A 128 21.94 -15.38 7.16
C PRO A 128 20.69 -14.53 7.45
N LYS A 129 20.84 -13.48 8.27
CA LYS A 129 19.76 -12.55 8.62
C LYS A 129 19.64 -11.44 7.57
N LYS A 130 18.40 -11.04 7.28
CA LYS A 130 18.10 -9.82 6.52
C LYS A 130 17.43 -8.79 7.42
N VAL A 131 17.66 -7.52 7.13
CA VAL A 131 17.15 -6.39 7.91
C VAL A 131 16.65 -5.29 6.98
N SER A 132 15.96 -4.32 7.55
CA SER A 132 15.64 -3.06 6.86
C SER A 132 16.92 -2.23 6.65
N GLY A 133 16.94 -1.42 5.60
CA GLY A 133 17.90 -0.34 5.47
C GLY A 133 17.68 0.69 6.57
N LEU A 134 18.70 1.49 6.91
CA LEU A 134 18.60 2.46 8.02
C LEU A 134 17.44 3.44 7.82
N PHE A 135 17.43 4.17 6.70
CA PHE A 135 16.35 5.10 6.36
C PHE A 135 14.97 4.44 6.29
N ALA A 136 14.88 3.24 5.69
CA ALA A 136 13.64 2.51 5.62
C ALA A 136 13.13 2.08 7.01
N GLY A 137 14.03 1.75 7.93
CA GLY A 137 13.69 1.45 9.33
C GLY A 137 13.04 2.65 10.00
N ASP A 138 13.70 3.81 9.96
CA ASP A 138 13.19 5.06 10.55
C ASP A 138 11.83 5.48 9.95
N LEU A 139 11.68 5.29 8.63
CA LEU A 139 10.44 5.57 7.92
C LEU A 139 9.29 4.67 8.37
N ILE A 140 9.54 3.37 8.53
CA ILE A 140 8.51 2.41 8.96
C ILE A 140 8.05 2.70 10.40
N GLU A 141 8.97 3.12 11.26
CA GLU A 141 8.67 3.51 12.64
C GLU A 141 7.87 4.82 12.69
N SER A 142 8.23 5.81 11.88
CA SER A 142 7.57 7.13 11.83
C SER A 142 6.17 7.07 11.21
N PHE A 143 6.00 6.30 10.13
CA PHE A 143 4.76 6.23 9.37
C PHE A 143 4.01 4.91 9.61
N LYS A 144 3.52 4.72 10.83
CA LYS A 144 2.81 3.49 11.23
C LYS A 144 1.59 3.21 10.32
N ASP A 145 1.45 1.96 9.90
CA ASP A 145 0.37 1.46 9.04
C ASP A 145 0.23 2.17 7.67
N ILE A 146 1.28 2.86 7.19
CA ILE A 146 1.33 3.36 5.82
C ILE A 146 1.45 2.21 4.81
N ALA A 147 0.95 2.42 3.58
CA ALA A 147 1.16 1.46 2.50
C ALA A 147 2.63 1.51 2.06
N ILE A 148 3.41 0.47 2.32
CA ILE A 148 4.82 0.40 1.95
C ILE A 148 5.11 -0.91 1.22
N GLU A 149 5.71 -0.81 0.04
CA GLU A 149 6.14 -1.95 -0.78
C GLU A 149 7.44 -1.61 -1.52
N ASP A 150 8.14 -2.64 -2.00
CA ASP A 150 9.31 -2.45 -2.89
C ASP A 150 8.95 -2.77 -4.34
N GLU A 151 9.76 -2.26 -5.28
CA GLU A 151 9.51 -2.40 -6.72
C GLU A 151 9.43 -3.88 -7.13
N GLY A 152 10.24 -4.74 -6.51
CA GLY A 152 10.23 -6.18 -6.80
C GLY A 152 8.95 -6.87 -6.33
N ARG A 153 8.39 -6.44 -5.19
CA ARG A 153 7.14 -6.99 -4.66
C ARG A 153 5.91 -6.52 -5.43
N LEU A 154 5.95 -5.29 -5.95
CA LEU A 154 4.88 -4.75 -6.81
C LEU A 154 4.76 -5.46 -8.16
N SER A 155 5.73 -6.31 -8.52
CA SER A 155 5.59 -7.20 -9.68
C SER A 155 4.52 -8.28 -9.50
N ASN A 156 4.14 -8.59 -8.25
CA ASN A 156 3.08 -9.56 -7.97
C ASN A 156 1.73 -8.86 -7.91
N PHE A 157 0.78 -9.31 -8.73
CA PHE A 157 -0.50 -8.62 -8.91
C PHE A 157 -1.29 -8.46 -7.60
N ASN A 158 -1.31 -9.47 -6.71
CA ASN A 158 -2.05 -9.39 -5.44
C ASN A 158 -1.44 -8.34 -4.50
N ILE A 159 -0.10 -8.22 -4.50
CA ILE A 159 0.60 -7.21 -3.68
C ILE A 159 0.31 -5.82 -4.22
N ARG A 160 0.41 -5.66 -5.54
CA ARG A 160 0.13 -4.42 -6.24
C ARG A 160 -1.30 -3.94 -6.02
N GLU A 161 -2.30 -4.80 -6.20
CA GLU A 161 -3.71 -4.44 -5.97
C GLU A 161 -3.96 -4.05 -4.50
N HIS A 162 -3.32 -4.72 -3.56
CA HIS A 162 -3.41 -4.38 -2.13
C HIS A 162 -2.79 -3.00 -1.85
N PHE A 163 -1.60 -2.72 -2.39
CA PHE A 163 -0.95 -1.42 -2.29
C PHE A 163 -1.83 -0.30 -2.88
N LEU A 164 -2.32 -0.49 -4.12
CA LEU A 164 -3.22 0.45 -4.79
C LEU A 164 -4.50 0.68 -3.99
N THR A 165 -5.12 -0.39 -3.48
CA THR A 165 -6.31 -0.29 -2.62
C THR A 165 -6.03 0.63 -1.44
N ARG A 166 -4.90 0.43 -0.74
CA ARG A 166 -4.57 1.22 0.45
C ARG A 166 -4.35 2.70 0.12
N ILE A 167 -3.55 3.03 -0.89
CA ILE A 167 -3.23 4.44 -1.21
C ILE A 167 -4.47 5.21 -1.69
N PHE A 168 -5.35 4.57 -2.47
CA PHE A 168 -6.56 5.22 -2.97
C PHE A 168 -7.66 5.33 -1.90
N VAL A 169 -7.77 4.35 -1.00
CA VAL A 169 -8.66 4.47 0.17
C VAL A 169 -8.19 5.60 1.09
N ASP A 170 -6.89 5.71 1.33
CA ASP A 170 -6.33 6.76 2.19
C ASP A 170 -6.56 8.15 1.59
N LEU A 171 -6.33 8.33 0.28
CA LEU A 171 -6.67 9.57 -0.44
C LEU A 171 -8.17 9.90 -0.34
N ASP A 172 -9.04 8.92 -0.57
CA ASP A 172 -10.49 9.13 -0.51
C ASP A 172 -10.92 9.53 0.92
N PHE A 173 -10.27 8.97 1.94
CA PHE A 173 -10.53 9.35 3.34
C PHE A 173 -9.96 10.71 3.71
N GLU A 174 -8.83 11.14 3.13
CA GLU A 174 -8.34 12.51 3.29
C GLU A 174 -9.33 13.55 2.77
N ASN A 175 -10.07 13.22 1.70
CA ASN A 175 -11.16 14.08 1.25
C ASN A 175 -12.32 14.15 2.24
N VAL A 176 -12.57 13.08 3.02
CA VAL A 176 -13.53 13.10 4.13
C VAL A 176 -13.04 14.00 5.26
N ILE A 177 -11.76 13.89 5.62
CA ILE A 177 -11.13 14.75 6.63
C ILE A 177 -11.23 16.23 6.22
N ASN A 178 -10.90 16.55 4.98
CA ASN A 178 -10.96 17.93 4.47
C ASN A 178 -12.39 18.49 4.45
N LYS A 179 -13.42 17.65 4.25
CA LYS A 179 -14.83 18.06 4.33
C LYS A 179 -15.30 18.26 5.77
N ASN A 180 -14.62 17.63 6.74
CA ASN A 180 -14.86 17.72 8.17
C ASN A 180 -16.36 17.66 8.57
N SER A 181 -17.09 16.66 8.05
CA SER A 181 -18.53 16.56 8.28
C SER A 181 -19.00 15.13 8.61
N VAL A 182 -20.00 15.03 9.47
CA VAL A 182 -20.66 13.76 9.82
C VAL A 182 -21.22 13.08 8.57
N LYS A 183 -21.82 13.86 7.65
CA LYS A 183 -22.36 13.33 6.39
C LYS A 183 -21.28 12.66 5.54
N SER A 184 -20.13 13.32 5.34
CA SER A 184 -19.05 12.73 4.54
C SER A 184 -18.49 11.45 5.16
N LEU A 185 -18.47 11.35 6.51
CA LEU A 185 -18.05 10.14 7.20
C LEU A 185 -19.06 8.99 7.02
N ILE A 186 -20.36 9.27 7.11
CA ILE A 186 -21.44 8.31 6.84
C ILE A 186 -21.39 7.82 5.39
N ASP A 187 -21.24 8.74 4.44
CA ASP A 187 -21.16 8.41 3.01
C ASP A 187 -19.97 7.49 2.74
N PHE A 188 -18.78 7.83 3.26
CA PHE A 188 -17.59 6.98 3.15
C PHE A 188 -17.81 5.59 3.79
N GLN A 189 -18.29 5.52 5.03
CA GLN A 189 -18.55 4.24 5.70
C GLN A 189 -19.53 3.36 4.90
N SER A 190 -20.52 3.99 4.28
CA SER A 190 -21.52 3.30 3.46
C SER A 190 -20.90 2.74 2.18
N ASP A 191 -20.06 3.52 1.50
CA ASP A 191 -19.47 3.18 0.20
C ASP A 191 -18.34 2.16 0.31
N TYR A 192 -17.65 2.12 1.46
CA TYR A 192 -16.54 1.20 1.73
C TYR A 192 -16.95 -0.05 2.52
N LYS A 193 -18.23 -0.19 2.88
CA LYS A 193 -18.74 -1.27 3.76
C LYS A 193 -18.24 -2.65 3.34
N TYR A 194 -18.43 -3.04 2.08
CA TYR A 194 -18.04 -4.37 1.61
C TYR A 194 -16.53 -4.54 1.40
N LEU A 195 -15.81 -3.45 1.08
CA LEU A 195 -14.35 -3.48 1.07
C LEU A 195 -13.81 -3.75 2.48
N LEU A 196 -14.28 -3.00 3.47
CA LEU A 196 -13.87 -3.18 4.86
C LEU A 196 -14.26 -4.56 5.39
N MET A 197 -15.41 -5.09 4.98
CA MET A 197 -15.83 -6.45 5.33
C MET A 197 -14.88 -7.51 4.73
N ALA A 198 -14.43 -7.35 3.49
CA ALA A 198 -13.48 -8.26 2.85
C ALA A 198 -12.11 -8.27 3.58
N TYR A 199 -11.67 -7.10 4.05
CA TYR A 199 -10.40 -6.95 4.75
C TYR A 199 -10.47 -7.35 6.23
N SER A 200 -11.41 -6.79 6.97
CA SER A 200 -11.56 -6.98 8.41
C SER A 200 -13.02 -6.77 8.88
N PRO A 201 -13.83 -7.83 8.97
CA PRO A 201 -15.20 -7.74 9.47
C PRO A 201 -15.30 -7.17 10.90
N SER A 202 -14.31 -7.43 11.75
CA SER A 202 -14.27 -6.90 13.12
C SER A 202 -14.08 -5.39 13.12
N LYS A 203 -13.07 -4.88 12.40
CA LYS A 203 -12.81 -3.43 12.30
C LYS A 203 -13.90 -2.70 11.52
N GLN A 204 -14.54 -3.35 10.54
CA GLN A 204 -15.71 -2.79 9.85
C GLN A 204 -16.85 -2.45 10.84
N LYS A 205 -17.11 -3.33 11.81
CA LYS A 205 -18.10 -3.10 12.88
C LYS A 205 -17.65 -2.00 13.83
N GLU A 206 -16.38 -1.96 14.18
CA GLU A 206 -15.77 -0.93 15.03
C GLU A 206 -15.90 0.46 14.40
N LEU A 207 -15.51 0.62 13.13
CA LEU A 207 -15.68 1.84 12.35
C LEU A 207 -17.14 2.29 12.28
N GLY A 208 -18.08 1.34 12.15
CA GLY A 208 -19.51 1.64 12.20
C GLY A 208 -19.97 2.24 13.54
N ARG A 209 -19.39 1.83 14.67
CA ARG A 209 -19.70 2.41 15.99
C ARG A 209 -19.16 3.83 16.12
N ILE A 210 -18.01 4.13 15.53
CA ILE A 210 -17.46 5.50 15.48
C ILE A 210 -18.43 6.40 14.71
N VAL A 211 -18.85 5.97 13.52
CA VAL A 211 -19.82 6.73 12.70
C VAL A 211 -21.14 6.96 13.45
N ALA A 212 -21.64 5.97 14.19
CA ALA A 212 -22.88 6.10 14.96
C ALA A 212 -22.79 7.11 16.13
N LYS A 213 -21.59 7.33 16.69
CA LYS A 213 -21.33 8.29 17.77
C LYS A 213 -20.92 9.68 17.27
N ALA A 214 -20.51 9.78 15.99
CA ALA A 214 -20.05 11.02 15.39
C ALA A 214 -21.18 12.05 15.30
N ASN A 215 -20.87 13.27 15.74
CA ASN A 215 -21.75 14.43 15.70
C ASN A 215 -20.92 15.69 15.46
N LYS A 216 -21.57 16.85 15.33
CA LYS A 216 -20.86 18.11 15.02
C LYS A 216 -19.82 18.51 16.07
N LYS A 217 -19.96 18.08 17.33
CA LYS A 217 -19.07 18.47 18.43
C LYS A 217 -17.79 17.64 18.52
N ASN A 218 -17.77 16.43 17.95
CA ASN A 218 -16.65 15.48 18.06
C ASN A 218 -16.18 14.96 16.70
N ILE A 219 -16.49 15.66 15.61
CA ILE A 219 -16.22 15.16 14.26
C ILE A 219 -14.71 15.02 14.00
N GLU A 220 -13.89 15.96 14.48
CA GLU A 220 -12.44 15.94 14.29
C GLU A 220 -11.80 14.71 14.98
N ASP A 221 -12.15 14.47 16.24
CA ASP A 221 -11.72 13.29 16.99
C ASP A 221 -12.19 12.00 16.32
N SER A 222 -13.45 11.96 15.88
CA SER A 222 -14.03 10.80 15.19
C SER A 222 -13.29 10.50 13.89
N LEU A 223 -12.86 11.52 13.15
CA LEU A 223 -12.11 11.36 11.90
C LEU A 223 -10.69 10.83 12.16
N LEU A 224 -10.01 11.31 13.21
CA LEU A 224 -8.67 10.84 13.58
C LEU A 224 -8.69 9.38 14.06
N GLU A 225 -9.67 9.04 14.92
CA GLU A 225 -9.89 7.68 15.40
C GLU A 225 -10.23 6.75 14.21
N TYR A 226 -11.15 7.16 13.35
CA TYR A 226 -11.54 6.41 12.17
C TYR A 226 -10.35 6.19 11.21
N LYS A 227 -9.51 7.20 10.95
CA LYS A 227 -8.31 7.07 10.10
C LYS A 227 -7.39 5.96 10.61
N THR A 228 -7.14 5.96 11.92
CA THR A 228 -6.24 5.00 12.56
C THR A 228 -6.75 3.56 12.39
N ILE A 229 -8.02 3.33 12.69
CA ILE A 229 -8.64 2.00 12.57
C ILE A 229 -8.78 1.59 11.09
N LEU A 230 -9.08 2.53 10.19
CA LEU A 230 -9.16 2.31 8.75
C LEU A 230 -7.83 1.78 8.19
N ARG A 231 -6.71 2.48 8.45
CA ARG A 231 -5.37 2.06 8.02
C ARG A 231 -5.03 0.68 8.59
N SER A 232 -5.34 0.47 9.86
CA SER A 232 -5.14 -0.81 10.53
C SER A 232 -6.05 -1.93 9.99
N ALA A 233 -7.24 -1.63 9.46
CA ALA A 233 -8.13 -2.61 8.84
C ALA A 233 -7.58 -3.12 7.51
N LEU A 234 -6.90 -2.24 6.78
CA LEU A 234 -6.34 -2.53 5.46
C LEU A 234 -4.87 -2.96 5.50
N SER A 235 -4.21 -2.97 6.66
CA SER A 235 -2.79 -3.34 6.78
C SER A 235 -2.52 -4.81 6.43
N ASN A 236 -3.48 -5.69 6.73
CA ASN A 236 -3.43 -7.10 6.35
C ASN A 236 -4.15 -7.35 5.03
N ARG A 237 -3.69 -8.35 4.28
CA ARG A 237 -4.36 -8.78 3.05
C ARG A 237 -5.71 -9.43 3.37
N THR A 238 -6.62 -9.34 2.40
CA THR A 238 -7.83 -10.18 2.40
C THR A 238 -7.43 -11.65 2.35
N ASN A 239 -8.34 -12.52 2.81
CA ASN A 239 -8.21 -13.96 2.57
C ASN A 239 -9.47 -14.48 1.87
N LYS A 240 -9.35 -15.66 1.25
CA LYS A 240 -10.42 -16.28 0.46
C LYS A 240 -11.72 -16.40 1.27
N GLY A 241 -11.64 -16.82 2.53
CA GLY A 241 -12.81 -17.00 3.39
C GLY A 241 -13.58 -15.69 3.61
N ARG A 242 -12.88 -14.59 3.89
CA ARG A 242 -13.51 -13.27 4.04
C ARG A 242 -14.11 -12.77 2.73
N ASN A 243 -13.41 -12.97 1.61
CA ASN A 243 -13.91 -12.58 0.29
C ASN A 243 -15.17 -13.35 -0.08
N VAL A 244 -15.21 -14.67 0.14
CA VAL A 244 -16.40 -15.51 -0.07
C VAL A 244 -17.54 -15.07 0.82
N ASN A 245 -17.29 -14.85 2.12
CA ASN A 245 -18.31 -14.37 3.04
C ASN A 245 -18.89 -13.03 2.57
N MET A 246 -18.04 -12.06 2.22
CA MET A 246 -18.46 -10.78 1.66
C MET A 246 -19.29 -10.94 0.39
N LEU A 247 -18.87 -11.78 -0.55
CA LEU A 247 -19.60 -12.05 -1.80
C LEU A 247 -20.97 -12.71 -1.56
N LEU A 248 -21.09 -13.60 -0.58
CA LEU A 248 -22.38 -14.18 -0.18
C LEU A 248 -23.32 -13.11 0.43
N HIS A 249 -22.78 -12.14 1.17
CA HIS A 249 -23.57 -11.00 1.62
C HIS A 249 -24.05 -10.12 0.46
N LEU A 250 -23.25 -9.97 -0.60
CA LEU A 250 -23.67 -9.27 -1.82
C LEU A 250 -24.72 -10.04 -2.62
N LEU A 251 -24.60 -11.38 -2.69
CA LEU A 251 -25.61 -12.25 -3.32
C LEU A 251 -27.00 -12.06 -2.68
N GLY A 252 -27.05 -11.83 -1.36
CA GLY A 252 -28.29 -11.62 -0.62
C GLY A 252 -29.17 -10.48 -1.13
N TYR A 253 -28.62 -9.50 -1.86
CA TYR A 253 -29.41 -8.42 -2.49
C TYR A 253 -30.26 -8.88 -3.67
N PHE A 254 -29.98 -10.06 -4.21
CA PHE A 254 -30.58 -10.57 -5.44
C PHE A 254 -31.26 -11.93 -5.22
N SER A 255 -31.32 -12.44 -3.99
CA SER A 255 -31.78 -13.81 -3.70
C SER A 255 -33.16 -14.10 -4.28
N ASP A 256 -34.05 -13.10 -4.34
CA ASP A 256 -35.43 -13.30 -4.79
C ASP A 256 -35.62 -12.99 -6.28
N SER A 257 -34.60 -12.42 -6.93
CA SER A 257 -34.67 -11.95 -8.32
C SER A 257 -33.89 -12.84 -9.32
N LEU A 258 -33.09 -13.78 -8.83
CA LEU A 258 -32.24 -14.65 -9.64
C LEU A 258 -32.88 -16.01 -9.91
N SER A 259 -32.69 -16.52 -11.13
CA SER A 259 -33.02 -17.90 -11.48
C SER A 259 -32.17 -18.92 -10.70
N LYS A 260 -32.57 -20.19 -10.71
CA LYS A 260 -31.79 -21.27 -10.08
C LYS A 260 -30.42 -21.42 -10.76
N GLU A 261 -30.39 -21.29 -12.07
CA GLU A 261 -29.19 -21.42 -12.91
C GLU A 261 -28.22 -20.25 -12.65
N GLU A 262 -28.73 -19.02 -12.53
CA GLU A 262 -27.91 -17.85 -12.19
C GLU A 262 -27.26 -17.98 -10.81
N LYS A 263 -28.03 -18.44 -9.81
CA LYS A 263 -27.49 -18.70 -8.46
C LYS A 263 -26.43 -19.81 -8.50
N SER A 264 -26.71 -20.92 -9.19
CA SER A 264 -25.75 -22.03 -9.32
C SER A 264 -24.46 -21.56 -9.95
N PHE A 265 -24.52 -20.85 -11.08
CA PHE A 265 -23.35 -20.34 -11.79
C PHE A 265 -22.47 -19.45 -10.89
N PHE A 266 -23.09 -18.59 -10.08
CA PHE A 266 -22.34 -17.77 -9.13
C PHE A 266 -21.70 -18.60 -8.01
N LEU A 267 -22.41 -19.56 -7.42
CA LEU A 267 -21.86 -20.44 -6.39
C LEU A 267 -20.70 -21.28 -6.95
N ASP A 268 -20.81 -21.78 -8.18
CA ASP A 268 -19.73 -22.50 -8.87
C ASP A 268 -18.51 -21.58 -9.06
N SER A 269 -18.72 -20.32 -9.43
CA SER A 269 -17.64 -19.33 -9.56
C SER A 269 -16.95 -19.02 -8.21
N LEU A 270 -17.70 -19.04 -7.10
CA LEU A 270 -17.12 -18.91 -5.75
C LEU A 270 -16.25 -20.11 -5.40
N GLN A 271 -16.71 -21.32 -5.72
CA GLN A 271 -15.93 -22.54 -5.52
C GLN A 271 -14.63 -22.50 -6.34
N MET A 272 -14.72 -22.15 -7.63
CA MET A 272 -13.54 -21.99 -8.48
C MET A 272 -12.55 -20.96 -7.91
N TYR A 273 -13.04 -19.86 -7.34
CA TYR A 273 -12.20 -18.86 -6.68
C TYR A 273 -11.52 -19.42 -5.42
N GLN A 274 -12.25 -20.17 -4.57
CA GLN A 274 -11.69 -20.82 -3.39
C GLN A 274 -10.57 -21.81 -3.75
N GLU A 275 -10.75 -22.52 -4.87
CA GLU A 275 -9.80 -23.46 -5.46
C GLU A 275 -8.68 -22.77 -6.27
N GLU A 276 -8.61 -21.44 -6.31
CA GLU A 276 -7.63 -20.63 -7.08
C GLU A 276 -7.64 -20.86 -8.60
N LYS A 277 -8.73 -21.42 -9.13
CA LYS A 277 -8.91 -21.63 -10.57
C LYS A 277 -9.25 -20.35 -11.33
N VAL A 278 -9.83 -19.36 -10.63
CA VAL A 278 -10.18 -18.04 -11.18
C VAL A 278 -9.81 -16.93 -10.20
N PRO A 279 -9.50 -15.72 -10.70
CA PRO A 279 -9.24 -14.57 -9.84
C PRO A 279 -10.52 -14.09 -9.16
N PHE A 280 -10.37 -13.36 -8.04
CA PHE A 280 -11.47 -12.74 -7.29
C PHE A 280 -12.38 -11.86 -8.14
N LEU A 281 -11.83 -11.25 -9.20
CA LEU A 281 -12.58 -10.40 -10.12
C LEU A 281 -13.74 -11.14 -10.82
N VAL A 282 -13.64 -12.46 -11.02
CA VAL A 282 -14.69 -13.24 -11.70
C VAL A 282 -16.00 -13.24 -10.92
N PRO A 283 -16.09 -13.77 -9.68
CA PRO A 283 -17.33 -13.73 -8.92
C PRO A 283 -17.77 -12.29 -8.59
N LEU A 284 -16.83 -11.35 -8.39
CA LEU A 284 -17.17 -9.95 -8.16
C LEU A 284 -17.86 -9.30 -9.38
N SER A 285 -17.44 -9.64 -10.60
CA SER A 285 -18.01 -9.10 -11.84
C SER A 285 -19.42 -9.61 -12.08
N ILE A 286 -19.76 -10.83 -11.65
CA ILE A 286 -21.13 -11.36 -11.69
C ILE A 286 -22.05 -10.50 -10.82
N ILE A 287 -21.65 -10.22 -9.57
CA ILE A 287 -22.41 -9.33 -8.68
C ILE A 287 -22.54 -7.92 -9.29
N LYS A 288 -21.47 -7.39 -9.90
CA LYS A 288 -21.51 -6.08 -10.56
C LYS A 288 -22.51 -6.07 -11.72
N SER A 289 -22.54 -7.14 -12.52
CA SER A 289 -23.50 -7.31 -13.61
C SER A 289 -24.94 -7.29 -13.10
N TRP A 290 -25.24 -8.02 -12.02
CA TRP A 290 -26.58 -7.99 -11.41
C TRP A 290 -26.92 -6.63 -10.79
N SER A 291 -25.94 -5.96 -10.17
CA SER A 291 -26.14 -4.62 -9.63
C SER A 291 -26.55 -3.63 -10.73
N LEU A 292 -26.00 -3.76 -11.94
CA LEU A 292 -26.39 -2.98 -13.12
C LEU A 292 -27.77 -3.41 -13.64
N ARG A 293 -27.98 -4.72 -13.86
CA ARG A 293 -29.24 -5.26 -14.42
C ARG A 293 -30.46 -4.88 -13.58
N PHE A 294 -30.34 -4.95 -12.26
CA PHE A 294 -31.43 -4.66 -11.33
C PHE A 294 -31.43 -3.22 -10.81
N ASN A 295 -30.59 -2.33 -11.38
CA ASN A 295 -30.47 -0.93 -10.95
C ASN A 295 -30.29 -0.76 -9.44
N ASN A 296 -29.46 -1.61 -8.82
CA ASN A 296 -29.21 -1.54 -7.37
C ASN A 296 -28.24 -0.39 -7.07
N GLU A 297 -28.76 0.83 -6.93
CA GLU A 297 -27.97 2.05 -6.70
C GLU A 297 -27.06 1.95 -5.47
N TYR A 298 -27.52 1.28 -4.41
CA TYR A 298 -26.74 1.09 -3.19
C TYR A 298 -25.46 0.28 -3.45
N LEU A 299 -25.57 -0.82 -4.21
CA LEU A 299 -24.42 -1.63 -4.57
C LEU A 299 -23.54 -0.95 -5.64
N LEU A 300 -24.14 -0.26 -6.61
CA LEU A 300 -23.38 0.46 -7.64
C LEU A 300 -22.49 1.56 -7.07
N ARG A 301 -22.83 2.10 -5.89
CA ARG A 301 -21.99 3.07 -5.17
C ARG A 301 -20.84 2.43 -4.37
N GLN A 302 -20.83 1.11 -4.18
CA GLN A 302 -19.81 0.43 -3.38
C GLN A 302 -18.44 0.45 -4.06
N LYS A 303 -17.42 0.85 -3.31
CA LYS A 303 -16.04 0.98 -3.78
C LYS A 303 -15.37 -0.36 -4.07
N ILE A 304 -15.89 -1.48 -3.53
CA ILE A 304 -15.38 -2.82 -3.82
C ILE A 304 -15.31 -3.13 -5.33
N PHE A 305 -16.20 -2.54 -6.14
CA PHE A 305 -16.23 -2.75 -7.60
C PHE A 305 -15.22 -1.91 -8.38
N LYS A 306 -14.68 -0.84 -7.78
CA LYS A 306 -13.70 0.08 -8.39
C LYS A 306 -13.07 0.97 -7.31
N VAL A 307 -12.04 0.47 -6.62
CA VAL A 307 -11.31 1.24 -5.59
C VAL A 307 -10.30 2.20 -6.22
N PHE A 308 -9.60 1.73 -7.26
CA PHE A 308 -8.56 2.48 -7.97
C PHE A 308 -8.85 2.50 -9.49
N PRO A 309 -8.17 3.35 -10.28
CA PRO A 309 -8.34 3.41 -11.74
C PRO A 309 -8.19 2.03 -12.41
N THR A 310 -9.13 1.69 -13.29
CA THR A 310 -9.14 0.39 -13.99
C THR A 310 -7.93 0.19 -14.87
N ASP A 311 -7.31 1.27 -15.34
CA ASP A 311 -6.13 1.20 -16.19
C ASP A 311 -4.97 0.56 -15.43
N LEU A 312 -4.89 0.68 -14.10
CA LEU A 312 -3.87 0.04 -13.27
C LEU A 312 -4.10 -1.46 -13.03
N LEU A 313 -5.21 -2.05 -13.51
CA LEU A 313 -5.45 -3.49 -13.40
C LEU A 313 -4.58 -4.25 -14.38
N GLU A 314 -3.72 -5.11 -13.84
CA GLU A 314 -2.85 -5.99 -14.62
C GLU A 314 -2.82 -7.37 -13.97
N LEU A 315 -3.36 -8.37 -14.69
CA LEU A 315 -3.42 -9.76 -14.22
C LEU A 315 -2.11 -10.52 -14.44
N LYS A 316 -1.15 -9.91 -15.14
CA LYS A 316 0.17 -10.49 -15.35
C LYS A 316 1.11 -10.07 -14.23
N ASP A 317 1.79 -11.04 -13.65
CA ASP A 317 2.98 -10.77 -12.86
C ASP A 317 4.08 -10.26 -13.81
N SER A 318 4.73 -9.16 -13.46
CA SER A 318 5.74 -8.49 -14.32
C SER A 318 6.99 -9.34 -14.61
N GLY A 319 7.06 -10.56 -14.06
CA GLY A 319 8.15 -11.52 -14.20
C GLY A 319 7.88 -12.67 -15.19
N LYS A 320 6.81 -12.62 -15.99
CA LYS A 320 6.54 -13.59 -17.08
C LYS A 320 6.14 -12.93 -18.39
#